data_AF-A0AA40L8I2-F1
#
_entry.id   AF-A0AA40L8I2-F1
#
_cell.length_a   1.000
_cell.length_b   1.000
_cell.length_c   1.000
_cell.angle_alpha   90.00
_cell.angle_beta   90.00
_cell.angle_gamma   90.00
#
_symmetry.space_group_name_H-M   'P 1'
#
loop_
_entity.id
_entity.type
_entity.pdbx_description
1 polymer ?
#
loop_
_entity_poly.entity_id
_entity_poly.type
_entity_poly.pdbx_seq_one_letter_code
_entity_poly.pdbx_strand_id
1 'polypeptide(L)'
;VINVGVREALKDEDWDCLLLHDVHLVPENEYNLHVCDEYYPKHMASAMDKFQYTLPYKSFFGGVSALTPEHYMKMNGFPNTYWGSGGENDDIATRIQLAGMKIVRTSPHLGRYKVMDYNEETETQEPWGR
;
A
#
# COMPACT_ATOMS: atom_id res chain seq x y z
N VAL A 1 3.61 3.32 11.65
CA VAL A 1 2.48 3.02 12.58
C VAL A 1 1.77 1.71 12.24
N ILE A 2 1.74 1.29 10.97
CA ILE A 2 0.99 0.14 10.47
C ILE A 2 1.19 -1.17 11.28
N ASN A 3 2.43 -1.54 11.61
CA ASN A 3 2.71 -2.77 12.38
C ASN A 3 1.95 -2.87 13.70
N VAL A 4 1.74 -1.74 14.39
CA VAL A 4 1.00 -1.71 15.66
C VAL A 4 -0.46 -2.04 15.39
N GLY A 5 -1.06 -1.41 14.38
CA GLY A 5 -2.46 -1.68 13.99
C GLY A 5 -2.69 -3.14 13.63
N VAL A 6 -1.79 -3.75 12.84
CA VAL A 6 -1.87 -5.18 12.53
C VAL A 6 -1.77 -6.03 13.79
N ARG A 7 -0.80 -5.75 14.67
CA ARG A 7 -0.61 -6.54 15.89
C ARG A 7 -1.82 -6.49 16.83
N GLU A 8 -2.44 -5.32 16.99
CA GLU A 8 -3.60 -5.20 17.87
C GLU A 8 -4.86 -5.79 17.23
N ALA A 9 -5.09 -5.58 15.92
CA ALA A 9 -6.25 -6.16 15.23
C ALA A 9 -6.26 -7.70 15.29
N LEU A 10 -5.10 -8.34 15.18
CA LEU A 10 -4.95 -9.80 15.28
C LEU A 10 -5.12 -10.35 16.70
N LYS A 11 -5.25 -9.49 17.74
CA LYS A 11 -5.65 -9.94 19.08
C LYS A 11 -7.17 -9.95 19.26
N ASP A 12 -7.87 -9.13 18.48
CA ASP A 12 -9.31 -8.94 18.62
C ASP A 12 -10.08 -10.06 17.92
N GLU A 13 -9.68 -10.44 16.70
CA GLU A 13 -10.37 -11.41 15.84
C GLU A 13 -9.38 -12.14 14.91
N ASP A 14 -9.81 -13.29 14.37
CA ASP A 14 -9.10 -14.05 13.34
C ASP A 14 -9.41 -13.49 11.94
N TRP A 15 -8.79 -12.36 11.59
CA TRP A 15 -9.00 -11.70 10.31
C TRP A 15 -8.39 -12.46 9.13
N ASP A 16 -9.15 -12.69 8.06
CA ASP A 16 -8.63 -13.30 6.83
C ASP A 16 -7.84 -12.31 5.96
N CYS A 17 -8.09 -11.01 6.11
CA CYS A 17 -7.52 -9.97 5.26
C CYS A 17 -7.22 -8.69 6.03
N LEU A 18 -6.01 -8.17 5.85
CA LEU A 18 -5.54 -6.91 6.39
C LEU A 18 -5.53 -5.87 5.27
N LEU A 19 -6.32 -4.81 5.44
CA LEU A 19 -6.30 -3.64 4.57
C LEU A 19 -5.52 -2.51 5.21
N LEU A 20 -4.43 -2.13 4.55
CA LEU A 20 -3.53 -1.07 4.98
C LEU A 20 -3.80 0.13 4.09
N HIS A 21 -4.49 1.12 4.64
CA HIS A 21 -5.16 2.16 3.87
C HIS A 21 -4.81 3.55 4.40
N ASP A 22 -4.20 4.40 3.56
CA ASP A 22 -4.01 5.81 3.89
C ASP A 22 -5.35 6.51 4.08
N VAL A 23 -5.51 7.22 5.20
CA VAL A 23 -6.78 7.85 5.60
C VAL A 23 -7.29 8.91 4.61
N HIS A 24 -6.38 9.53 3.85
CA HIS A 24 -6.70 10.58 2.89
C HIS A 24 -6.96 10.04 1.48
N LEU A 25 -6.90 8.73 1.24
CA LEU A 25 -7.23 8.16 -0.08
C LEU A 25 -8.70 7.74 -0.12
N VAL A 26 -9.37 7.99 -1.25
CA VAL A 26 -10.75 7.55 -1.48
C VAL A 26 -10.81 6.82 -2.81
N PRO A 27 -11.32 5.58 -2.87
CA PRO A 27 -11.47 4.85 -4.13
C PRO A 27 -12.51 5.54 -5.03
N GLU A 28 -12.19 5.70 -6.31
CA GLU A 28 -13.10 6.31 -7.30
C GLU A 28 -14.05 5.29 -7.95
N ASN A 29 -13.82 3.99 -7.72
CA ASN A 29 -14.54 2.91 -8.37
C ASN A 29 -14.99 1.86 -7.35
N GLU A 30 -16.30 1.66 -7.23
CA GLU A 30 -16.92 0.68 -6.33
C GLU A 30 -16.54 -0.77 -6.64
N TYR A 31 -16.14 -1.06 -7.89
CA TYR A 31 -15.68 -2.39 -8.30
C TYR A 31 -14.24 -2.69 -7.88
N ASN A 32 -13.53 -1.74 -7.25
CA ASN A 32 -12.28 -2.04 -6.56
C ASN A 32 -12.58 -2.71 -5.21
N LEU A 33 -12.88 -4.00 -5.27
CA LEU A 33 -13.26 -4.78 -4.09
C LEU A 33 -12.10 -4.82 -3.08
N HIS A 34 -12.44 -4.46 -1.84
CA HIS A 34 -11.56 -4.39 -0.67
C HIS A 34 -11.34 -5.78 -0.08
N VAL A 35 -10.70 -6.62 -0.90
CA VAL A 35 -10.40 -8.02 -0.60
C VAL A 35 -8.95 -8.33 -0.95
N CYS A 36 -8.36 -9.23 -0.19
CA CYS A 36 -7.03 -9.76 -0.42
C CYS A 36 -7.01 -10.63 -1.68
N ASP A 37 -5.86 -10.68 -2.33
CA ASP A 37 -5.56 -11.74 -3.28
C ASP A 37 -5.08 -12.98 -2.50
N GLU A 38 -5.47 -14.16 -2.97
CA GLU A 38 -5.22 -15.43 -2.27
C GLU A 38 -3.74 -15.82 -2.29
N TYR A 39 -2.99 -15.42 -3.32
CA TYR A 39 -1.62 -15.90 -3.54
C TYR A 39 -0.56 -14.87 -3.20
N TYR A 40 -0.89 -13.57 -3.31
CA TYR A 40 0.12 -12.51 -3.29
C TYR A 40 -0.38 -11.20 -2.64
N PRO A 41 0.53 -10.38 -2.06
CA PRO A 41 0.20 -9.01 -1.63
C PRO A 41 -0.37 -8.17 -2.77
N LYS A 42 -1.54 -7.58 -2.55
CA LYS A 42 -2.28 -6.81 -3.56
C LYS A 42 -2.13 -5.32 -3.33
N HIS A 43 -1.65 -4.61 -4.36
CA HIS A 43 -1.64 -3.15 -4.42
C HIS A 43 -2.97 -2.67 -5.01
N MET A 44 -3.80 -2.04 -4.17
CA MET A 44 -5.14 -1.59 -4.57
C MET A 44 -5.10 -0.19 -5.19
N ALA A 45 -4.31 0.72 -4.63
CA ALA A 45 -4.14 2.10 -5.14
C ALA A 45 -3.15 2.16 -6.31
N SER A 46 -3.45 1.41 -7.37
CA SER A 46 -2.59 1.28 -8.56
C SER A 46 -2.51 2.56 -9.41
N ALA A 47 -3.49 3.44 -9.29
CA ALA A 47 -3.60 4.69 -10.03
C ALA A 47 -4.12 5.80 -9.11
N MET A 48 -3.27 6.76 -8.70
CA MET A 48 -3.69 7.88 -7.86
C MET A 48 -3.70 9.19 -8.64
N ASP A 49 -4.66 10.07 -8.36
CA ASP A 49 -4.79 11.39 -8.98
C ASP A 49 -3.53 12.25 -8.85
N LYS A 50 -2.87 12.25 -7.67
CA LYS A 50 -1.60 12.95 -7.44
C LYS A 50 -0.45 12.51 -8.36
N PHE A 51 -0.56 11.31 -8.94
CA PHE A 51 0.39 10.76 -9.91
C PHE A 51 -0.22 10.68 -11.32
N GLN A 52 -1.23 11.51 -11.61
CA GLN A 52 -1.93 11.54 -12.90
C GLN A 52 -2.45 10.16 -13.31
N TYR A 53 -2.95 9.39 -12.33
CA TYR A 53 -3.44 8.02 -12.49
C TYR A 53 -2.42 7.05 -13.10
N THR A 54 -1.13 7.37 -12.97
CA THR A 54 -0.03 6.54 -13.45
C THR A 54 0.75 6.00 -12.25
N LEU A 55 1.17 4.74 -12.33
CA LEU A 55 2.00 4.14 -11.30
C LEU A 55 3.38 4.84 -11.29
N PRO A 56 3.87 5.37 -10.15
CA PRO A 56 5.14 6.10 -10.11
C PRO A 56 6.34 5.27 -10.59
N TYR A 57 6.41 4.01 -10.15
CA TYR A 57 7.44 3.05 -10.52
C TYR A 57 7.00 1.61 -10.17
N LYS A 58 7.65 0.61 -10.77
CA LYS A 58 7.20 -0.81 -10.75
C LYS A 58 7.15 -1.45 -9.35
N SER A 59 8.03 -1.06 -8.43
CA SER A 59 8.05 -1.57 -7.05
C SER A 59 7.13 -0.80 -6.10
N PHE A 60 6.48 0.28 -6.53
CA PHE A 60 5.63 1.09 -5.67
C PHE A 60 4.47 0.26 -5.08
N PHE A 61 4.34 0.29 -3.75
CA PHE A 61 3.34 -0.47 -2.98
C PHE A 61 2.62 0.40 -1.91
N GLY A 62 2.74 1.74 -2.01
CA GLY A 62 2.13 2.68 -1.07
C GLY A 62 0.65 2.98 -1.36
N GLY A 63 0.03 3.77 -0.49
CA GLY A 63 -1.37 4.20 -0.60
C GLY A 63 -2.33 3.21 0.05
N VAL A 64 -2.79 2.23 -0.73
CA VAL A 64 -3.71 1.19 -0.25
C VAL A 64 -3.23 -0.18 -0.70
N SER A 65 -3.08 -1.09 0.25
CA SER A 65 -2.66 -2.48 0.02
C SER A 65 -3.49 -3.47 0.83
N ALA A 66 -3.59 -4.69 0.31
CA ALA A 66 -4.30 -5.80 0.93
C ALA A 66 -3.36 -7.01 1.06
N LEU A 67 -3.24 -7.56 2.27
CA LEU A 67 -2.41 -8.73 2.58
C LEU A 67 -3.17 -9.65 3.52
N THR A 68 -3.09 -10.96 3.32
CA THR A 68 -3.51 -11.91 4.37
C THR A 68 -2.55 -11.77 5.57
N PRO A 69 -2.95 -12.17 6.79
CA PRO A 69 -2.02 -12.23 7.91
C PRO A 69 -0.80 -13.10 7.60
N GLU A 70 -0.97 -14.19 6.84
CA GLU A 70 0.14 -15.05 6.41
C GLU A 70 1.13 -14.28 5.53
N HIS A 71 0.65 -13.53 4.51
CA HIS A 71 1.51 -12.69 3.68
C HIS A 71 2.30 -11.70 4.54
N TYR A 72 1.62 -11.05 5.49
CA TYR A 72 2.22 -10.04 6.36
C TYR A 72 3.32 -10.62 7.26
N MET A 73 3.06 -11.78 7.87
CA MET A 73 4.03 -12.47 8.73
C MET A 73 5.21 -13.03 7.93
N LYS A 74 4.96 -13.56 6.73
CA LYS A 74 6.00 -14.12 5.85
C LYS A 74 7.03 -13.07 5.43
N MET A 75 6.62 -11.81 5.27
CA MET A 75 7.51 -10.69 4.98
C MET A 75 8.08 -9.99 6.23
N ASN A 76 7.81 -10.52 7.43
CA ASN A 76 8.16 -9.92 8.72
C ASN A 76 7.64 -8.49 8.88
N GLY A 77 6.39 -8.26 8.46
CA GLY A 77 5.71 -6.98 8.51
C GLY A 77 6.44 -5.86 7.75
N PHE A 78 6.04 -4.62 8.05
CA PHE A 78 6.63 -3.42 7.46
C PHE A 78 7.85 -2.97 8.27
N PRO A 79 8.78 -2.19 7.71
CA PRO A 79 9.92 -1.68 8.49
C PRO A 79 9.50 -0.66 9.56
N ASN A 80 10.24 -0.62 10.66
CA ASN A 80 10.03 0.33 11.77
C ASN A 80 11.11 1.43 11.85
N THR A 81 12.03 1.45 10.91
CA THR A 81 13.23 2.31 10.94
C THR A 81 13.11 3.56 10.07
N TYR A 82 11.98 3.72 9.36
CA TYR A 82 11.71 4.90 8.53
C TYR A 82 10.98 5.96 9.35
N TRP A 83 11.64 7.10 9.52
CA TRP A 83 11.14 8.26 10.26
C TRP A 83 11.13 9.47 9.32
N GLY A 84 10.15 9.52 8.42
CA GLY A 84 10.03 10.56 7.38
C GLY A 84 9.63 9.97 6.03
N SER A 85 9.58 10.81 5.00
CA SER A 85 9.20 10.41 3.64
C SER A 85 10.38 9.75 2.90
N GLY A 86 10.22 8.49 2.51
CA GLY A 86 11.08 7.86 1.49
C GLY A 86 11.68 6.52 1.90
N GLY A 87 11.84 5.63 0.93
CA GLY A 87 12.50 4.32 1.06
C GLY A 87 11.67 3.21 1.70
N GLU A 88 10.65 3.52 2.51
CA GLU A 88 9.78 2.49 3.14
C GLU A 88 9.13 1.57 2.09
N ASN A 89 8.58 2.16 1.02
CA ASN A 89 7.93 1.43 -0.06
C ASN A 89 8.89 0.46 -0.77
N ASP A 90 10.16 0.83 -0.93
CA ASP A 90 11.15 0.00 -1.61
C ASP A 90 11.62 -1.15 -0.71
N ASP A 91 11.75 -0.93 0.60
CA ASP A 91 12.02 -2.00 1.56
C ASP A 91 10.84 -2.99 1.64
N ILE A 92 9.60 -2.49 1.68
CA ILE A 92 8.40 -3.33 1.62
C ILE A 92 8.41 -4.19 0.35
N ALA A 93 8.66 -3.60 -0.82
CA ALA A 93 8.72 -4.35 -2.07
C ALA A 93 9.85 -5.40 -2.08
N THR A 94 10.99 -5.08 -1.47
CA THR A 94 12.12 -5.99 -1.31
C THR A 94 11.75 -7.16 -0.39
N ARG A 95 11.11 -6.90 0.74
CA ARG A 95 10.64 -7.94 1.67
C ARG A 95 9.63 -8.88 1.01
N ILE A 96 8.71 -8.35 0.21
CA ILE A 96 7.76 -9.16 -0.57
C ILE A 96 8.52 -10.13 -1.49
N GLN A 97 9.53 -9.63 -2.23
CA GLN A 97 10.33 -10.46 -3.13
C GLN A 97 11.18 -11.49 -2.39
N LEU A 98 11.84 -11.10 -1.29
CA LEU A 98 12.64 -12.01 -0.46
C LEU A 98 11.80 -13.10 0.20
N ALA A 99 10.52 -12.81 0.50
CA ALA A 99 9.54 -13.78 0.96
C ALA A 99 9.01 -14.71 -0.16
N GLY A 100 9.55 -14.62 -1.38
CA GLY A 100 9.13 -15.42 -2.54
C GLY A 100 7.75 -15.05 -3.09
N MET A 101 7.28 -13.84 -2.79
CA MET A 101 6.00 -13.31 -3.27
C MET A 101 6.24 -12.24 -4.35
N LYS A 102 5.17 -11.85 -5.06
CA LYS A 102 5.18 -10.71 -5.99
C LYS A 102 4.06 -9.75 -5.63
N ILE A 103 4.14 -8.53 -6.15
CA ILE A 103 3.05 -7.56 -6.03
C ILE A 103 2.04 -7.85 -7.16
N VAL A 104 0.80 -8.16 -6.80
CA VAL A 104 -0.33 -8.13 -7.74
C VAL A 104 -1.02 -6.78 -7.65
N ARG A 105 -1.62 -6.31 -8.74
CA ARG A 105 -2.23 -4.98 -8.79
C ARG A 105 -3.67 -5.07 -9.24
N THR A 106 -4.52 -4.27 -8.60
CA THR A 106 -5.80 -3.92 -9.20
C THR A 106 -5.55 -3.28 -10.57
N SER A 107 -6.40 -3.57 -11.56
CA SER A 107 -6.33 -2.93 -12.88
C SER A 107 -6.38 -1.41 -12.73
N PRO A 108 -5.57 -0.61 -13.47
CA PRO A 108 -5.55 0.85 -13.32
C PRO A 108 -6.91 1.54 -13.49
N HIS A 109 -7.86 0.95 -14.23
CA HIS A 109 -9.20 1.53 -14.37
C HIS A 109 -10.10 1.30 -13.13
N LEU A 110 -9.80 0.27 -12.34
CA LEU A 110 -10.49 -0.06 -11.09
C LEU A 110 -9.78 0.57 -9.90
N GLY A 111 -8.45 0.51 -9.85
CA GLY A 111 -7.63 0.95 -8.73
C GLY A 111 -7.35 2.45 -8.73
N ARG A 112 -8.33 3.25 -9.17
CA ARG A 112 -8.27 4.72 -9.13
C ARG A 112 -8.58 5.22 -7.72
N TYR A 113 -7.72 6.07 -7.19
CA TYR A 113 -7.91 6.74 -5.91
C TYR A 113 -7.67 8.24 -6.02
N LYS A 114 -8.49 8.99 -5.28
CA LYS A 114 -8.37 10.42 -5.10
C LYS A 114 -7.76 10.75 -3.74
N VAL A 115 -6.82 11.70 -3.70
CA VAL A 115 -6.34 12.27 -2.44
C VAL A 115 -7.34 13.32 -1.95
N MET A 116 -7.73 13.23 -0.68
CA MET A 116 -8.52 14.27 -0.01
C MET A 116 -7.58 15.39 0.42
N ASP A 117 -7.79 16.60 -0.12
CA ASP A 117 -7.04 17.79 0.28
C ASP A 117 -7.38 18.19 1.72
N TYR A 118 -6.43 17.97 2.62
CA TYR A 118 -6.39 18.63 3.92
C TYR A 118 -5.26 19.66 3.88
N ASN A 119 -5.57 20.86 3.36
CA ASN A 119 -4.67 22.02 3.28
C ASN A 119 -3.33 21.74 2.59
N GLU A 120 -3.29 21.93 1.26
CA GLU A 120 -2.06 21.90 0.46
C GLU A 120 -1.04 22.94 0.96
N GLU A 121 -0.09 22.54 1.80
CA GLU A 121 1.28 22.91 1.51
C GLU A 121 1.78 21.87 0.51
N THR A 122 1.74 22.25 -0.76
CA THR A 122 2.30 21.50 -1.87
C THR A 122 3.73 21.10 -1.56
N GLU A 123 3.95 19.89 -1.06
CA GLU A 123 5.24 19.22 -1.22
C GLU A 123 5.38 18.92 -2.71
N THR A 124 5.85 19.92 -3.46
CA THR A 124 6.52 19.71 -4.73
C THR A 124 7.70 18.78 -4.46
N GLN A 125 7.50 17.47 -4.60
CA GLN A 125 8.58 16.51 -4.63
C GLN A 125 9.49 16.88 -5.82
N GLU A 126 10.70 17.33 -5.50
CA GLU A 126 11.72 17.59 -6.49
C GLU A 126 11.98 16.35 -7.36
N PRO A 127 12.25 16.54 -8.66
CA PRO A 127 12.43 15.42 -9.58
C PRO A 127 13.77 14.76 -9.32
N TRP A 128 13.74 13.66 -8.57
CA TRP A 128 14.69 12.53 -8.60
C TRP A 128 16.17 12.93 -8.77
N GLY A 129 16.83 13.20 -7.64
CA GLY A 129 18.28 13.32 -7.55
C GLY A 129 18.99 12.06 -8.05
N ARG A 130 20.08 12.29 -8.79
CA ARG A 130 20.93 11.29 -9.46
C ARG A 130 21.63 10.35 -8.49
#